data_AF-A0A445HCE7-F1
#
_entry.id   AF-A0A445HCE7-F1
#
_cell.length_a   1.000
_cell.length_b   1.000
_cell.length_c   1.000
_cell.angle_alpha   90.00
_cell.angle_beta   90.00
_cell.angle_gamma   90.00
#
_symmetry.space_group_name_H-M   'P 1'
#
loop_
_entity.id
_entity.type
_entity.pdbx_description
1 polymer ?
#
loop_
_entity_poly.entity_id
_entity_poly.type
_entity_poly.pdbx_seq_one_letter_code
_entity_poly.pdbx_strand_id
1 'polypeptide(L)'
;MITNPSLHASTLPSALSSSLVTLHGSFVNCMPCFPFRPQRKINRIRATSAADGGPVESSPASGSKNPLAVVLDIPGTLWKQTMRPLSDFGFGGRSIWEGGVGLFLVSGAVLFALSLAWLKGFQMRSKLRKYTATFEFDQACGICTGTPVRIRGVTVGDVIGVNPSLRSIEAIVEIEDDKTIIPRNSLVEVNQSGLLMETIIDITPRDPIPTPSAGPLDQECSREALIVCDREKIKGIEGVSLDKLVGIFTRLGQDVEKIGIANSYSLAERAASIIEEAKPLLIK
;
A
#
# COMPACT_ATOMS: atom_id res chain seq x y z
N MET A 1 46.53 -43.66 -2.62
CA MET A 1 46.27 -45.06 -2.17
C MET A 1 45.82 -45.01 -0.73
N ILE A 2 44.94 -45.93 -0.33
CA ILE A 2 44.12 -45.98 0.91
C ILE A 2 42.74 -45.31 0.67
N THR A 3 41.83 -45.92 -0.11
CA THR A 3 40.79 -46.93 0.24
C THR A 3 39.65 -46.40 1.14
N ASN A 4 38.48 -46.22 0.52
CA ASN A 4 37.14 -46.23 1.14
C ASN A 4 36.81 -47.60 1.76
N PRO A 5 35.84 -47.66 2.68
CA PRO A 5 34.50 -48.21 2.35
C PRO A 5 33.38 -47.32 2.95
N SER A 6 32.38 -46.85 2.20
CA SER A 6 31.16 -47.49 1.65
C SER A 6 30.14 -48.02 2.66
N LEU A 7 28.93 -47.43 2.55
CA LEU A 7 27.58 -48.00 2.75
C LEU A 7 27.01 -48.06 4.17
N HIS A 8 25.96 -47.27 4.42
CA HIS A 8 24.61 -47.86 4.43
C HIS A 8 23.52 -46.80 4.19
N ALA A 9 22.72 -47.05 3.17
CA ALA A 9 21.43 -46.43 2.92
C ALA A 9 20.40 -46.99 3.91
N SER A 10 19.47 -46.15 4.36
CA SER A 10 18.20 -46.59 4.93
C SER A 10 17.06 -45.75 4.34
N THR A 11 16.11 -46.52 3.85
CA THR A 11 14.89 -46.22 3.11
C THR A 11 13.73 -45.81 4.01
N LEU A 12 12.87 -44.94 3.47
CA LEU A 12 11.42 -44.70 3.64
C LEU A 12 10.62 -45.52 4.71
N PRO A 13 9.54 -44.93 5.28
CA PRO A 13 8.26 -44.82 4.55
C PRO A 13 7.54 -43.47 4.73
N SER A 14 7.07 -42.82 3.66
CA SER A 14 5.66 -42.80 3.22
C SER A 14 4.63 -43.32 4.22
N ALA A 15 3.94 -42.40 4.89
CA ALA A 15 2.60 -42.64 5.43
C ALA A 15 1.70 -41.46 5.05
N LEU A 16 0.86 -41.69 4.04
CA LEU A 16 -0.38 -40.97 3.81
C LEU A 16 -1.27 -41.15 5.05
N SER A 17 -1.76 -40.05 5.62
CA SER A 17 -2.87 -40.09 6.57
C SER A 17 -3.97 -39.17 6.05
N SER A 18 -4.88 -39.78 5.30
CA SER A 18 -6.20 -39.23 5.00
C SER A 18 -7.12 -39.62 6.16
N SER A 19 -7.53 -38.65 6.97
CA SER A 19 -8.63 -38.82 7.92
C SER A 19 -9.76 -37.86 7.56
N LEU A 20 -10.69 -38.40 6.78
CA LEU A 20 -12.06 -37.92 6.66
C LEU A 20 -12.70 -37.94 8.06
N VAL A 21 -12.93 -36.77 8.63
CA VAL A 21 -13.85 -36.61 9.77
C VAL A 21 -15.18 -36.11 9.22
N THR A 22 -16.07 -37.05 8.92
CA THR A 22 -17.50 -36.81 8.81
C THR A 22 -18.07 -36.61 10.21
N LEU A 23 -18.34 -35.36 10.59
CA LEU A 23 -19.17 -35.07 11.76
C LEU A 23 -20.64 -34.92 11.31
N HIS A 24 -21.44 -35.85 11.80
CA HIS A 24 -22.88 -35.93 11.66
C HIS A 24 -23.53 -34.85 12.53
N GLY A 25 -24.18 -33.87 11.90
CA GLY A 25 -25.01 -32.86 12.55
C GLY A 25 -26.34 -32.74 11.80
N SER A 26 -27.33 -33.50 12.26
CA SER A 26 -28.68 -33.55 11.70
C SER A 26 -29.54 -32.36 12.13
N PHE A 27 -30.28 -31.84 11.15
CA PHE A 27 -31.66 -31.29 11.18
C PHE A 27 -32.03 -30.19 12.20
N VAL A 28 -32.50 -29.04 11.70
CA VAL A 28 -33.95 -28.72 11.59
C VAL A 28 -34.15 -27.68 10.47
N ASN A 29 -34.69 -28.12 9.34
CA ASN A 29 -35.41 -27.28 8.38
C ASN A 29 -36.82 -27.04 8.93
N CYS A 30 -37.26 -25.79 9.01
CA CYS A 30 -38.67 -25.46 9.23
C CYS A 30 -39.12 -24.45 8.16
N MET A 31 -39.66 -24.98 7.07
CA MET A 31 -40.48 -24.26 6.10
C MET A 31 -41.91 -24.17 6.64
N PRO A 32 -42.59 -23.01 6.60
CA PRO A 32 -44.04 -22.99 6.65
C PRO A 32 -44.58 -23.23 5.24
N CYS A 33 -45.21 -24.39 5.06
CA CYS A 33 -46.07 -24.70 3.94
C CYS A 33 -47.47 -24.12 4.24
N PHE A 34 -47.99 -23.22 3.40
CA PHE A 34 -49.41 -22.84 3.38
C PHE A 34 -49.88 -22.63 1.94
N PRO A 35 -51.18 -22.85 1.66
CA PRO A 35 -51.61 -23.66 0.54
C PRO A 35 -51.93 -22.87 -0.73
N PHE A 36 -51.87 -23.59 -1.85
CA PHE A 36 -52.50 -23.22 -3.11
C PHE A 36 -54.01 -22.97 -2.91
N ARG A 37 -54.49 -21.80 -3.38
CA ARG A 37 -55.92 -21.52 -3.61
C ARG A 37 -56.08 -20.87 -4.99
N PRO A 38 -56.97 -21.37 -5.88
CA PRO A 38 -57.12 -20.84 -7.22
C PRO A 38 -58.22 -19.77 -7.32
N GLN A 39 -58.08 -18.95 -8.37
CA GLN A 39 -59.06 -18.10 -9.07
C GLN A 39 -59.63 -16.85 -8.38
N ARG A 40 -59.45 -15.71 -9.08
CA ARG A 40 -60.55 -14.78 -9.37
C ARG A 40 -60.33 -14.08 -10.71
N LYS A 41 -61.13 -14.49 -11.72
CA LYS A 41 -61.43 -13.69 -12.91
C LYS A 41 -62.12 -12.41 -12.45
N ILE A 42 -61.55 -11.24 -12.73
CA ILE A 42 -62.25 -9.97 -12.58
C ILE A 42 -62.84 -9.63 -13.95
N ASN A 43 -64.18 -9.71 -14.03
CA ASN A 43 -64.94 -9.22 -15.16
C ASN A 43 -64.81 -7.70 -15.28
N ARG A 44 -64.54 -7.23 -16.50
CA ARG A 44 -64.55 -5.81 -16.87
C ARG A 44 -66.00 -5.38 -17.07
N ILE A 45 -66.58 -4.68 -16.10
CA ILE A 45 -67.88 -4.03 -16.27
C ILE A 45 -67.63 -2.67 -16.93
N ARG A 46 -68.17 -2.50 -18.14
CA ARG A 46 -68.25 -1.23 -18.87
C ARG A 46 -69.52 -0.53 -18.41
N ALA A 47 -69.38 0.58 -17.70
CA ALA A 47 -70.49 1.50 -17.46
C ALA A 47 -70.51 2.55 -18.57
N THR A 48 -71.60 2.60 -19.33
CA THR A 48 -71.98 3.73 -20.18
C THR A 48 -73.06 4.49 -19.45
N SER A 49 -72.80 5.74 -19.06
CA SER A 49 -73.84 6.68 -18.68
C SER A 49 -73.74 7.90 -19.58
N ALA A 50 -74.79 8.09 -20.38
CA ALA A 50 -75.07 9.32 -21.09
C ALA A 50 -75.53 10.37 -20.07
N ALA A 51 -74.97 11.58 -20.16
CA ALA A 51 -75.63 12.80 -19.71
C ALA A 51 -75.02 13.98 -20.46
N ASP A 52 -75.93 14.76 -21.02
CA ASP A 52 -75.77 15.97 -21.82
C ASP A 52 -75.57 17.19 -20.90
N GLY A 53 -74.96 18.26 -21.42
CA GLY A 53 -75.09 19.62 -20.89
C GLY A 53 -73.83 20.36 -20.37
N GLY A 54 -73.32 21.28 -21.19
CA GLY A 54 -72.88 22.63 -20.75
C GLY A 54 -71.37 22.89 -20.51
N PRO A 55 -70.77 23.97 -21.07
CA PRO A 55 -69.34 24.26 -20.97
C PRO A 55 -69.01 25.31 -19.89
N VAL A 56 -67.93 25.12 -19.11
CA VAL A 56 -67.25 26.21 -18.39
C VAL A 56 -65.74 25.94 -18.34
N GLU A 57 -65.00 26.99 -18.68
CA GLU A 57 -63.56 27.10 -18.86
C GLU A 57 -62.86 27.62 -17.59
N SER A 58 -61.68 27.07 -17.25
CA SER A 58 -60.58 27.82 -16.61
C SER A 58 -59.29 26.97 -16.51
N SER A 59 -58.25 27.40 -17.22
CA SER A 59 -56.83 26.99 -17.13
C SER A 59 -56.16 27.53 -15.83
N PRO A 60 -54.82 27.48 -15.64
CA PRO A 60 -53.88 26.35 -15.57
C PRO A 60 -52.98 26.41 -14.30
N ALA A 61 -52.28 25.33 -13.91
CA ALA A 61 -51.12 25.48 -13.01
C ALA A 61 -50.08 24.34 -13.05
N SER A 62 -48.85 24.76 -13.34
CA SER A 62 -47.57 24.31 -12.74
C SER A 62 -47.10 22.87 -12.98
N GLY A 63 -46.30 22.72 -14.03
CA GLY A 63 -45.54 21.51 -14.31
C GLY A 63 -44.25 21.42 -13.50
N SER A 64 -44.19 20.46 -12.57
CA SER A 64 -42.94 19.84 -12.14
C SER A 64 -42.66 18.63 -13.02
N LYS A 65 -41.80 18.81 -14.03
CA LYS A 65 -41.35 17.70 -14.89
C LYS A 65 -40.25 16.94 -14.17
N ASN A 66 -40.61 15.82 -13.55
CA ASN A 66 -39.62 14.81 -13.13
C ASN A 66 -39.03 14.17 -14.40
N PRO A 67 -37.73 14.33 -14.70
CA PRO A 67 -37.12 13.80 -15.92
C PRO A 67 -37.07 12.27 -15.97
N LEU A 68 -37.35 11.61 -14.83
CA LEU A 68 -37.42 10.15 -14.71
C LEU A 68 -38.82 9.58 -14.96
N ALA A 69 -39.87 10.40 -14.95
CA ALA A 69 -41.22 9.95 -15.29
C ALA A 69 -41.40 9.73 -16.81
N VAL A 70 -40.65 10.48 -17.62
CA VAL A 70 -40.62 10.31 -19.09
C VAL A 70 -39.90 9.01 -19.50
N VAL A 71 -39.05 8.46 -18.63
CA VAL A 71 -38.34 7.19 -18.89
C VAL A 71 -39.14 5.97 -18.42
N LEU A 72 -40.10 6.13 -17.48
CA LEU A 72 -40.82 5.00 -16.88
C LEU A 72 -42.20 4.69 -17.49
N ASP A 73 -42.71 5.51 -18.41
CA ASP A 73 -43.93 5.21 -19.17
C ASP A 73 -43.60 4.84 -20.63
N ILE A 74 -42.85 3.76 -20.83
CA ILE A 74 -42.82 3.09 -22.13
C ILE A 74 -44.11 2.27 -22.23
N PRO A 75 -45.08 2.62 -23.09
CA PRO A 75 -46.33 1.88 -23.17
C PRO A 75 -46.02 0.48 -23.72
N GLY A 76 -46.51 -0.56 -23.05
CA GLY A 76 -46.27 -1.96 -23.42
C GLY A 76 -46.69 -2.33 -24.85
N THR A 77 -47.40 -1.46 -25.57
CA THR A 77 -47.70 -1.56 -27.00
C THR A 77 -46.46 -1.32 -27.88
N LEU A 78 -45.60 -0.36 -27.53
CA LEU A 78 -44.34 -0.10 -28.22
C LEU A 78 -43.32 -1.23 -28.01
N TRP A 79 -43.27 -1.79 -26.79
CA TRP A 79 -42.40 -2.92 -26.52
C TRP A 79 -42.87 -4.20 -27.26
N LYS A 80 -44.19 -4.44 -27.32
CA LYS A 80 -44.75 -5.54 -28.11
C LYS A 80 -44.51 -5.36 -29.61
N GLN A 81 -44.56 -4.15 -30.14
CA GLN A 81 -44.31 -3.89 -31.56
C GLN A 81 -42.82 -4.00 -31.92
N THR A 82 -41.94 -3.61 -31.01
CA THR A 82 -40.47 -3.71 -31.19
C THR A 82 -39.94 -5.14 -31.00
N MET A 83 -40.59 -5.96 -30.17
CA MET A 83 -40.18 -7.36 -29.93
C MET A 83 -40.81 -8.37 -30.92
N ARG A 84 -41.83 -7.98 -31.70
CA ARG A 84 -42.46 -8.82 -32.73
C ARG A 84 -41.49 -9.35 -33.81
N PRO A 85 -40.56 -8.56 -34.38
CA PRO A 85 -39.58 -9.09 -35.34
C PRO A 85 -38.51 -9.99 -34.69
N LEU A 86 -38.35 -9.95 -33.37
CA LEU A 86 -37.41 -10.81 -32.64
C LEU A 86 -38.05 -12.16 -32.26
N SER A 87 -39.37 -12.23 -32.15
CA SER A 87 -40.09 -13.49 -31.87
C SER A 87 -40.18 -14.44 -33.07
N ASP A 88 -39.93 -13.98 -34.29
CA ASP A 88 -39.92 -14.81 -35.51
C ASP A 88 -38.70 -15.75 -35.60
N PHE A 89 -37.71 -15.59 -34.72
CA PHE A 89 -36.55 -16.48 -34.64
C PHE A 89 -36.79 -17.80 -33.88
N GLY A 90 -38.05 -18.20 -33.64
CA GLY A 90 -38.37 -19.53 -33.10
C GLY A 90 -38.02 -19.75 -31.62
N PHE A 91 -37.71 -18.68 -30.88
CA PHE A 91 -37.39 -18.75 -29.46
C PHE A 91 -38.68 -18.80 -28.61
N GLY A 92 -39.10 -19.99 -28.20
CA GLY A 92 -40.22 -20.19 -27.26
C GLY A 92 -39.95 -19.53 -25.90
N GLY A 93 -41.00 -19.19 -25.13
CA GLY A 93 -40.87 -18.44 -23.87
C GLY A 93 -39.92 -19.03 -22.81
N ARG A 94 -39.64 -20.34 -22.86
CA ARG A 94 -38.61 -21.02 -22.04
C ARG A 94 -37.18 -20.73 -22.51
N SER A 95 -36.96 -20.65 -23.83
CA SER A 95 -35.65 -20.36 -24.44
C SER A 95 -35.18 -18.91 -24.20
N ILE A 96 -36.11 -17.96 -24.03
CA ILE A 96 -35.77 -16.58 -23.64
C ILE A 96 -35.19 -16.54 -22.22
N TRP A 97 -35.72 -17.37 -21.31
CA TRP A 97 -35.21 -17.47 -19.94
C TRP A 97 -33.84 -18.17 -19.92
N GLU A 98 -33.69 -19.25 -20.69
CA GLU A 98 -32.43 -20.00 -20.81
C GLU A 98 -31.32 -19.15 -21.46
N GLY A 99 -31.62 -18.38 -22.50
CA GLY A 99 -30.69 -17.44 -23.13
C GLY A 99 -30.36 -16.22 -22.24
N GLY A 100 -31.33 -15.76 -21.44
CA GLY A 100 -31.14 -14.69 -20.47
C GLY A 100 -30.11 -15.04 -19.39
N VAL A 101 -30.13 -16.27 -18.88
CA VAL A 101 -29.13 -16.76 -17.90
C VAL A 101 -27.74 -16.83 -18.54
N GLY A 102 -27.64 -17.30 -19.80
CA GLY A 102 -26.38 -17.33 -20.54
C GLY A 102 -25.80 -15.92 -20.74
N LEU A 103 -26.62 -14.96 -21.19
CA LEU A 103 -26.19 -13.57 -21.36
C LEU A 103 -25.79 -12.92 -20.02
N PHE A 104 -26.52 -13.22 -18.93
CA PHE A 104 -26.18 -12.73 -17.60
C PHE A 104 -24.80 -13.25 -17.14
N LEU A 105 -24.51 -14.53 -17.33
CA LEU A 105 -23.21 -15.12 -16.99
C LEU A 105 -22.08 -14.52 -17.83
N VAL A 106 -22.29 -14.38 -19.14
CA VAL A 106 -21.29 -13.78 -20.05
C VAL A 106 -21.05 -12.31 -19.70
N SER A 107 -22.12 -11.54 -19.49
CA SER A 107 -22.03 -10.13 -19.08
C SER A 107 -21.32 -9.96 -17.74
N GLY A 108 -21.67 -10.79 -16.75
CA GLY A 108 -21.00 -10.82 -15.45
C GLY A 108 -19.52 -11.13 -15.56
N ALA A 109 -19.13 -12.11 -16.39
CA ALA A 109 -17.74 -12.46 -16.63
C ALA A 109 -16.96 -11.29 -17.27
N VAL A 110 -17.55 -10.59 -18.25
CA VAL A 110 -16.93 -9.43 -18.90
C VAL A 110 -16.73 -8.27 -17.92
N LEU A 111 -17.77 -7.92 -17.14
CA LEU A 111 -17.67 -6.86 -16.14
C LEU A 111 -16.62 -7.19 -15.06
N PHE A 112 -16.57 -8.46 -14.64
CA PHE A 112 -15.58 -8.92 -13.68
C PHE A 112 -14.14 -8.83 -14.24
N ALA A 113 -13.94 -9.25 -15.48
CA ALA A 113 -12.64 -9.14 -16.15
C ALA A 113 -12.17 -7.67 -16.29
N LEU A 114 -13.08 -6.76 -16.67
CA LEU A 114 -12.79 -5.33 -16.74
C LEU A 114 -12.45 -4.73 -15.36
N SER A 115 -13.16 -5.14 -14.32
CA SER A 115 -12.87 -4.73 -12.94
C SER A 115 -11.49 -5.18 -12.49
N LEU A 116 -11.12 -6.44 -12.76
CA LEU A 116 -9.79 -6.97 -12.46
C LEU A 116 -8.68 -6.25 -13.25
N ALA A 117 -8.94 -5.96 -14.54
CA ALA A 117 -8.01 -5.20 -15.37
C ALA A 117 -7.81 -3.77 -14.83
N TRP A 118 -8.89 -3.12 -14.39
CA TRP A 118 -8.84 -1.78 -13.78
C TRP A 118 -8.04 -1.79 -12.46
N LEU A 119 -8.28 -2.79 -11.60
CA LEU A 119 -7.56 -2.92 -10.33
C LEU A 119 -6.05 -3.17 -10.55
N LYS A 120 -5.71 -4.04 -11.50
CA LYS A 120 -4.30 -4.26 -11.90
C LYS A 120 -3.68 -3.02 -12.52
N GLY A 121 -4.41 -2.29 -13.35
CA GLY A 121 -3.94 -1.03 -13.93
C GLY A 121 -3.60 0.02 -12.87
N PHE A 122 -4.43 0.14 -11.84
CA PHE A 122 -4.17 1.05 -10.72
C PHE A 122 -2.93 0.65 -9.92
N GLN A 123 -2.76 -0.65 -9.61
CA GLN A 123 -1.58 -1.15 -8.92
C GLN A 123 -0.29 -0.94 -9.72
N MET A 124 -0.33 -1.20 -11.04
CA MET A 124 0.83 -0.96 -11.91
C MET A 124 1.19 0.52 -12.00
N ARG A 125 0.19 1.41 -12.05
CA ARG A 125 0.41 2.86 -12.03
C ARG A 125 1.10 3.33 -10.76
N SER A 126 0.75 2.77 -9.61
CA SER A 126 1.42 3.09 -8.34
C SER A 126 2.88 2.64 -8.34
N LYS A 127 3.19 1.46 -8.88
CA LYS A 127 4.58 0.98 -9.01
C LYS A 127 5.43 1.84 -9.94
N LEU A 128 4.84 2.43 -10.98
CA LEU A 128 5.54 3.31 -11.93
C LEU A 128 5.96 4.66 -11.34
N ARG A 129 5.40 5.06 -10.19
CA ARG A 129 5.76 6.31 -9.50
C ARG A 129 6.88 6.15 -8.48
N LYS A 130 7.34 4.93 -8.26
CA LYS A 130 8.44 4.66 -7.34
C LYS A 130 9.76 4.88 -8.06
N TYR A 131 10.73 5.42 -7.34
CA TYR A 131 12.10 5.52 -7.81
C TYR A 131 13.04 5.00 -6.75
N THR A 132 14.25 4.63 -7.18
CA THR A 132 15.28 4.08 -6.31
C THR A 132 16.41 5.06 -6.12
N ALA A 133 16.99 5.11 -4.93
CA ALA A 133 18.18 5.89 -4.64
C ALA A 133 19.16 5.01 -3.86
N THR A 134 20.47 5.24 -4.04
CA THR A 134 21.50 4.49 -3.34
C THR A 134 22.22 5.40 -2.36
N PHE A 135 22.19 5.05 -1.08
CA PHE A 135 22.87 5.80 -0.03
C PHE A 135 24.17 5.08 0.35
N GLU A 136 25.28 5.79 0.20
CA GLU A 136 26.61 5.27 0.54
C GLU A 136 26.98 5.73 1.95
N PHE A 137 27.21 4.77 2.86
CA PHE A 137 27.62 5.03 4.23
C PHE A 137 28.99 4.39 4.51
N ASP A 138 29.81 5.04 5.35
CA ASP A 138 31.06 4.44 5.83
C ASP A 138 30.80 3.33 6.87
N GLN A 139 29.71 3.44 7.64
CA GLN A 139 29.31 2.49 8.67
C GLN A 139 27.79 2.23 8.62
N ALA A 140 27.39 0.98 8.86
CA ALA A 140 26.02 0.53 8.60
C ALA A 140 25.05 0.67 9.77
N CYS A 141 25.50 0.92 11.01
CA CYS A 141 24.67 1.13 12.22
C CYS A 141 23.41 0.22 12.35
N GLY A 142 23.47 -1.02 11.85
CA GLY A 142 22.34 -1.95 11.84
C GLY A 142 21.28 -1.71 10.73
N ILE A 143 21.63 -1.12 9.58
CA ILE A 143 20.73 -0.98 8.42
C ILE A 143 20.39 -2.38 7.88
N CYS A 144 19.11 -2.63 7.70
CA CYS A 144 18.56 -3.87 7.17
C CYS A 144 17.54 -3.58 6.07
N THR A 145 17.16 -4.61 5.32
CA THR A 145 16.01 -4.51 4.42
C THR A 145 14.74 -4.21 5.24
N GLY A 146 13.96 -3.22 4.82
CA GLY A 146 12.80 -2.71 5.55
C GLY A 146 13.12 -1.60 6.55
N THR A 147 14.38 -1.15 6.65
CA THR A 147 14.71 0.07 7.40
C THR A 147 13.95 1.26 6.80
N PRO A 148 13.16 2.00 7.58
CA PRO A 148 12.37 3.12 7.08
C PRO A 148 13.27 4.31 6.77
N VAL A 149 12.96 4.98 5.68
CA VAL A 149 13.62 6.22 5.24
C VAL A 149 12.66 7.37 5.43
N ARG A 150 13.12 8.42 6.11
CA ARG A 150 12.30 9.56 6.50
C ARG A 150 12.90 10.86 6.01
N ILE A 151 12.04 11.80 5.60
CA ILE A 151 12.43 13.18 5.35
C ILE A 151 11.79 14.03 6.44
N ARG A 152 12.61 14.73 7.23
CA ARG A 152 12.14 15.59 8.35
C ARG A 152 11.14 14.88 9.27
N GLY A 153 11.35 13.59 9.52
CA GLY A 153 10.52 12.77 10.40
C GLY A 153 9.29 12.11 9.75
N VAL A 154 9.03 12.31 8.46
CA VAL A 154 7.94 11.62 7.73
C VAL A 154 8.52 10.48 6.89
N THR A 155 7.96 9.28 7.01
CA THR A 155 8.37 8.12 6.20
C THR A 155 8.02 8.35 4.74
N VAL A 156 9.01 8.15 3.87
CA VAL A 156 8.89 8.36 2.41
C VAL A 156 9.26 7.12 1.60
N GLY A 157 9.83 6.10 2.24
CA GLY A 157 10.31 4.91 1.57
C GLY A 157 11.00 3.96 2.53
N ASP A 158 11.53 2.88 1.98
CA ASP A 158 12.17 1.80 2.72
C ASP A 158 13.43 1.30 2.00
N VAL A 159 14.37 0.76 2.77
CA VAL A 159 15.55 0.07 2.23
C VAL A 159 15.13 -1.27 1.63
N ILE A 160 15.33 -1.47 0.33
CA ILE A 160 15.03 -2.73 -0.37
C ILE A 160 16.22 -3.69 -0.44
N GLY A 161 17.44 -3.18 -0.24
CA GLY A 161 18.66 -3.99 -0.31
C GLY A 161 19.86 -3.28 0.31
N VAL A 162 20.81 -4.05 0.80
CA VAL A 162 22.07 -3.54 1.38
C VAL A 162 23.22 -4.32 0.80
N ASN A 163 24.16 -3.63 0.15
CA ASN A 163 25.37 -4.21 -0.41
C ASN A 163 26.58 -3.74 0.39
N PRO A 164 27.16 -4.61 1.25
CA PRO A 164 28.39 -4.27 1.95
C PRO A 164 29.58 -4.32 0.99
N SER A 165 30.42 -3.29 1.01
CA SER A 165 31.73 -3.27 0.37
C SER A 165 32.83 -3.07 1.43
N LEU A 166 34.09 -3.26 1.05
CA LEU A 166 35.23 -3.17 1.97
C LEU A 166 35.46 -1.75 2.50
N ARG A 167 35.03 -0.73 1.74
CA ARG A 167 35.24 0.69 2.07
C ARG A 167 33.98 1.39 2.54
N SER A 168 32.83 0.97 2.02
CA SER A 168 31.54 1.59 2.27
C SER A 168 30.42 0.57 2.16
N ILE A 169 29.25 0.90 2.66
CA ILE A 169 28.01 0.14 2.50
C ILE A 169 27.08 0.93 1.59
N GLU A 170 26.52 0.26 0.58
CA GLU A 170 25.52 0.82 -0.31
C GLU A 170 24.13 0.34 0.10
N ALA A 171 23.31 1.22 0.66
CA ALA A 171 21.91 0.95 0.97
C ALA A 171 21.04 1.39 -0.21
N ILE A 172 20.34 0.45 -0.83
CA ILE A 172 19.40 0.70 -1.93
C ILE A 172 18.03 0.97 -1.30
N VAL A 173 17.51 2.16 -1.54
CA VAL A 173 16.25 2.68 -1.02
C VAL A 173 15.23 2.79 -2.14
N GLU A 174 14.01 2.35 -1.89
CA GLU A 174 12.84 2.61 -2.73
C GLU A 174 12.01 3.73 -2.11
N ILE A 175 11.78 4.80 -2.87
CA ILE A 175 10.93 5.92 -2.48
C ILE A 175 9.54 5.71 -3.06
N GLU A 176 8.50 5.94 -2.26
CA GLU A 176 7.12 5.55 -2.59
C GLU A 176 6.45 6.43 -3.67
N ASP A 177 6.84 7.71 -3.77
CA ASP A 177 6.21 8.70 -4.64
C ASP A 177 7.25 9.55 -5.37
N ASP A 178 7.05 9.76 -6.68
CA ASP A 178 7.89 10.57 -7.57
C ASP A 178 7.83 12.07 -7.24
N LYS A 179 6.82 12.48 -6.47
CA LYS A 179 6.69 13.83 -5.91
C LYS A 179 7.60 14.08 -4.72
N THR A 180 8.10 13.04 -4.08
CA THR A 180 9.04 13.19 -2.97
C THR A 180 10.42 13.49 -3.56
N ILE A 181 10.81 14.76 -3.49
CA ILE A 181 12.09 15.20 -4.02
C ILE A 181 13.13 15.19 -2.89
N ILE A 182 14.27 14.54 -3.14
CA ILE A 182 15.44 14.57 -2.26
C ILE A 182 16.49 15.51 -2.89
N PRO A 183 16.69 16.72 -2.33
CA PRO A 183 17.78 17.61 -2.77
C PRO A 183 19.16 16.99 -2.56
N ARG A 184 20.11 17.27 -3.45
CA ARG A 184 21.50 16.77 -3.30
C ARG A 184 22.25 17.35 -2.12
N ASN A 185 21.88 18.55 -1.69
CA ASN A 185 22.46 19.20 -0.51
C ASN A 185 21.85 18.68 0.81
N SER A 186 21.00 17.66 0.75
CA SER A 186 20.44 17.05 1.95
C SER A 186 21.51 16.29 2.73
N LEU A 187 21.44 16.43 4.05
CA LEU A 187 22.18 15.59 4.98
C LEU A 187 21.44 14.27 5.13
N VAL A 188 22.06 13.17 4.73
CA VAL A 188 21.52 11.81 4.92
C VAL A 188 22.25 11.20 6.11
N GLU A 189 21.53 10.91 7.18
CA GLU A 189 22.07 10.35 8.42
C GLU A 189 21.44 8.99 8.70
N VAL A 190 22.26 8.00 9.05
CA VAL A 190 21.75 6.78 9.68
C VAL A 190 21.75 6.98 11.20
N ASN A 191 20.56 6.94 11.78
CA ASN A 191 20.35 7.06 13.22
C ASN A 191 19.81 5.74 13.76
N GLN A 192 20.35 5.34 14.91
CA GLN A 192 19.88 4.19 15.66
C GLN A 192 19.37 4.71 17.00
N SER A 193 18.06 4.72 17.18
CA SER A 193 17.40 5.40 18.30
C SER A 193 16.13 4.68 18.73
N GLY A 194 15.59 5.08 19.88
CA GLY A 194 14.41 4.45 20.48
C GLY A 194 14.74 3.31 21.44
N LEU A 195 13.74 2.89 22.22
CA LEU A 195 13.89 1.85 23.26
C LEU A 195 14.24 0.47 22.68
N LEU A 196 13.83 0.23 21.43
CA LEU A 196 14.03 -1.04 20.72
C LEU A 196 15.22 -0.99 19.76
N MET A 197 16.02 0.10 19.81
CA MET A 197 17.23 0.22 19.01
C MET A 197 16.96 0.11 17.50
N GLU A 198 15.94 0.82 17.04
CA GLU A 198 15.51 0.82 15.65
C GLU A 198 16.45 1.68 14.81
N THR A 199 16.90 1.12 13.69
CA THR A 199 17.70 1.84 12.69
C THR A 199 16.76 2.58 11.75
N ILE A 200 17.01 3.86 11.54
CA ILE A 200 16.22 4.75 10.69
C ILE A 200 17.20 5.59 9.85
N ILE A 201 16.86 5.82 8.58
CA ILE A 201 17.61 6.76 7.75
C ILE A 201 16.84 8.07 7.70
N ASP A 202 17.42 9.13 8.26
CA ASP A 202 16.85 10.47 8.26
C ASP A 202 17.52 11.36 7.21
N ILE A 203 16.69 12.00 6.40
CA ILE A 203 17.11 12.93 5.36
C ILE A 203 16.69 14.33 5.78
N THR A 204 17.66 15.23 5.91
CA THR A 204 17.47 16.62 6.29
C THR A 204 17.96 17.54 5.16
N PRO A 205 17.04 18.09 4.34
CA PRO A 205 17.38 19.09 3.33
C PRO A 205 18.00 20.33 3.96
N ARG A 206 19.13 20.79 3.43
CA ARG A 206 19.78 22.04 3.84
C ARG A 206 19.26 23.21 3.01
N ASP A 207 19.27 24.39 3.60
CA ASP A 207 18.93 25.62 2.89
C ASP A 207 20.13 26.08 2.01
N PRO A 208 19.86 26.64 0.81
CA PRO A 208 18.55 26.81 0.19
C PRO A 208 18.00 25.50 -0.39
N ILE A 209 16.69 25.28 -0.25
CA ILE A 209 15.98 24.15 -0.85
C ILE A 209 15.80 24.43 -2.35
N PRO A 210 16.40 23.62 -3.25
CA PRO A 210 16.24 23.82 -4.69
C PRO A 210 14.80 23.48 -5.13
N THR A 211 14.29 24.24 -6.09
CA THR A 211 13.04 23.93 -6.79
C THR A 211 13.39 23.38 -8.18
N PRO A 212 13.37 22.05 -8.37
CA PRO A 212 13.72 21.45 -9.67
C PRO A 212 12.61 21.71 -10.70
N SER A 213 12.97 21.71 -11.99
CA SER A 213 11.97 21.79 -13.07
C SER A 213 11.51 20.40 -13.51
N ALA A 214 12.33 19.38 -13.27
CA ALA A 214 12.10 17.98 -13.63
C ALA A 214 12.03 17.08 -12.37
N GLY A 215 11.25 16.01 -12.44
CA GLY A 215 11.10 15.02 -11.36
C GLY A 215 12.22 13.98 -11.33
N PRO A 216 12.29 13.14 -10.29
CA PRO A 216 13.35 12.13 -10.11
C PRO A 216 13.41 11.05 -11.22
N LEU A 217 12.30 10.82 -11.91
CA LEU A 217 12.16 9.83 -13.00
C LEU A 217 12.39 10.44 -14.40
N ASP A 218 12.49 11.77 -14.50
CA ASP A 218 12.63 12.46 -15.79
C ASP A 218 14.08 12.43 -16.29
N GLN A 219 14.26 12.43 -17.61
CA GLN A 219 15.59 12.36 -18.23
C GLN A 219 16.40 13.65 -18.01
N GLU A 220 15.72 14.77 -17.81
CA GLU A 220 16.30 16.08 -17.49
C GLU A 220 16.86 16.16 -16.06
N CYS A 221 16.47 15.25 -15.16
CA CYS A 221 16.94 15.22 -13.77
C CYS A 221 18.46 15.18 -13.68
N SER A 222 19.09 14.31 -14.47
CA SER A 222 20.56 14.16 -14.49
C SER A 222 21.29 15.39 -15.04
N ARG A 223 20.61 16.26 -15.81
CA ARG A 223 21.20 17.48 -16.37
C ARG A 223 21.19 18.63 -15.37
N GLU A 224 20.12 18.75 -14.58
CA GLU A 224 20.00 19.79 -13.55
C GLU A 224 20.89 19.50 -12.33
N ALA A 225 21.05 18.22 -11.97
CA ALA A 225 21.86 17.76 -10.84
C ALA A 225 21.54 18.44 -9.48
N LEU A 226 20.35 19.01 -9.33
CA LEU A 226 19.89 19.64 -8.08
C LEU A 226 19.30 18.63 -7.08
N ILE A 227 18.75 17.53 -7.61
CA ILE A 227 18.05 16.49 -6.86
C ILE A 227 18.70 15.14 -7.12
N VAL A 228 18.40 14.15 -6.27
CA VAL A 228 18.82 12.75 -6.44
C VAL A 228 17.85 12.06 -7.40
N CYS A 229 18.36 11.59 -8.55
CA CYS A 229 17.56 10.93 -9.59
C CYS A 229 17.43 9.42 -9.36
N ASP A 230 16.60 8.74 -10.17
CA ASP A 230 16.50 7.27 -10.13
C ASP A 230 17.87 6.60 -10.31
N ARG A 231 18.15 5.63 -9.42
CA ARG A 231 19.37 4.82 -9.32
C ARG A 231 20.64 5.64 -9.10
N GLU A 232 20.51 6.87 -8.62
CA GLU A 232 21.65 7.71 -8.30
C GLU A 232 22.19 7.46 -6.90
N LYS A 233 23.48 7.73 -6.71
CA LYS A 233 24.21 7.62 -5.45
C LYS A 233 24.30 8.97 -4.73
N ILE A 234 24.02 8.99 -3.43
CA ILE A 234 24.30 10.12 -2.53
C ILE A 234 25.03 9.59 -1.29
N LYS A 235 25.96 10.39 -0.76
CA LYS A 235 26.69 10.04 0.45
C LYS A 235 25.86 10.34 1.69
N GLY A 236 25.76 9.36 2.56
CA GLY A 236 25.25 9.50 3.91
C GLY A 236 26.37 9.45 4.94
N ILE A 237 26.04 9.88 6.15
CA ILE A 237 26.95 9.85 7.30
C ILE A 237 26.29 9.06 8.44
N GLU A 238 27.13 8.53 9.33
CA GLU A 238 26.67 7.97 10.59
C GLU A 238 26.24 9.09 11.53
N GLY A 239 25.00 9.03 12.00
CA GLY A 239 24.47 9.90 13.04
C GLY A 239 24.67 9.32 14.44
N VAL A 240 23.60 9.26 15.23
CA VAL A 240 23.67 8.73 16.60
C VAL A 240 23.54 7.20 16.58
N SER A 241 24.51 6.50 17.18
CA SER A 241 24.47 5.04 17.38
C SER A 241 24.70 4.67 18.85
N LEU A 242 23.89 3.75 19.37
CA LEU A 242 24.04 3.23 20.72
C LEU A 242 25.32 2.38 20.84
N ASP A 243 25.67 1.61 19.80
CA ASP A 243 26.88 0.78 19.80
C ASP A 243 28.15 1.64 19.95
N LYS A 244 28.16 2.80 19.30
CA LYS A 244 29.25 3.78 19.41
C LYS A 244 29.30 4.38 20.82
N LEU A 245 28.15 4.71 21.39
CA LEU A 245 28.05 5.24 22.76
C LEU A 245 28.55 4.22 23.80
N VAL A 246 28.05 2.98 23.73
CA VAL A 246 28.48 1.88 24.60
C VAL A 246 29.97 1.62 24.43
N GLY A 247 30.47 1.61 23.19
CA GLY A 247 31.89 1.46 22.90
C GLY A 247 32.76 2.54 23.54
N ILE A 248 32.31 3.81 23.52
CA ILE A 248 33.00 4.92 24.19
C ILE A 248 33.02 4.71 25.70
N PHE A 249 31.87 4.38 26.32
CA PHE A 249 31.79 4.17 27.76
C PHE A 249 32.59 2.96 28.23
N THR A 250 32.59 1.84 27.49
CA THR A 250 33.38 0.66 27.82
C THR A 250 34.88 0.96 27.74
N ARG A 251 35.33 1.66 26.69
CA ARG A 251 36.74 2.08 26.58
C ARG A 251 37.14 3.00 27.74
N LEU A 252 36.30 3.99 28.04
CA LEU A 252 36.54 4.89 29.16
C LEU A 252 36.63 4.14 30.51
N GLY A 253 35.72 3.18 30.75
CA GLY A 253 35.76 2.34 31.94
C GLY A 253 37.05 1.50 32.03
N GLN A 254 37.48 0.92 30.91
CA GLN A 254 38.74 0.16 30.84
C GLN A 254 39.97 1.05 31.09
N ASP A 255 39.98 2.27 30.56
CA ASP A 255 41.08 3.22 30.77
C ASP A 255 41.17 3.67 32.24
N VAL A 256 40.01 3.94 32.87
CA VAL A 256 39.94 4.28 34.30
C VAL A 256 40.39 3.11 35.17
N GLU A 257 39.97 1.88 34.86
CA GLU A 257 40.39 0.67 35.57
C GLU A 257 41.91 0.47 35.46
N LYS A 258 42.48 0.68 34.27
CA LYS A 258 43.92 0.52 34.00
C LYS A 258 44.80 1.53 34.73
N ILE A 259 44.36 2.79 34.83
CA ILE A 259 45.07 3.85 35.58
C ILE A 259 44.92 3.63 37.09
N GLY A 260 43.84 2.97 37.50
CA GLY A 260 43.42 2.82 38.88
C GLY A 260 42.55 4.00 39.30
N ILE A 261 41.39 3.69 39.88
CA ILE A 261 40.39 4.68 40.27
C ILE A 261 41.00 5.77 41.17
N ALA A 262 41.80 5.41 42.17
CA ALA A 262 42.45 6.37 43.06
C ALA A 262 43.42 7.34 42.33
N ASN A 263 44.20 6.83 41.38
CA ASN A 263 45.15 7.65 40.62
C ASN A 263 44.42 8.61 39.67
N SER A 264 43.36 8.14 39.01
CA SER A 264 42.52 8.99 38.16
C SER A 264 41.83 10.12 38.93
N TYR A 265 41.33 9.86 40.15
CA TYR A 265 40.83 10.91 41.04
C TYR A 265 41.93 11.92 41.41
N SER A 266 43.13 11.45 41.77
CA SER A 266 44.24 12.36 42.10
C SER A 266 44.69 13.22 40.91
N LEU A 267 44.63 12.66 39.69
CA LEU A 267 44.92 13.37 38.46
C LEU A 267 43.83 14.40 38.14
N ALA A 268 42.56 14.05 38.35
CA ALA A 268 41.44 14.96 38.18
C ALA A 268 41.51 16.14 39.16
N GLU A 269 41.88 15.88 40.42
CA GLU A 269 42.07 16.92 41.44
C GLU A 269 43.22 17.87 41.08
N ARG A 270 44.36 17.32 40.63
CA ARG A 270 45.50 18.13 40.14
C ARG A 270 45.15 18.91 38.88
N ALA A 271 44.39 18.34 37.96
CA ALA A 271 43.95 19.03 36.75
C ALA A 271 42.98 20.17 37.11
N ALA A 272 42.04 19.93 38.02
CA ALA A 272 41.13 20.94 38.53
C ALA A 272 41.87 22.11 39.19
N SER A 273 42.89 21.83 40.02
CA SER A 273 43.69 22.89 40.66
C SER A 273 44.46 23.73 39.65
N ILE A 274 45.05 23.12 38.61
CA ILE A 274 45.76 23.84 37.54
C ILE A 274 44.78 24.70 36.71
N ILE A 275 43.59 24.18 36.42
CA ILE A 275 42.55 24.93 35.69
C ILE A 275 42.09 26.14 36.51
N GLU A 276 41.94 25.98 37.82
CA GLU A 276 41.56 27.07 38.72
C GLU A 276 42.65 28.15 38.79
N GLU A 277 43.93 27.75 38.84
CA GLU A 277 45.07 28.66 38.78
C GLU A 277 45.19 29.38 37.43
N ALA A 278 44.83 28.71 36.33
CA ALA A 278 44.86 29.26 34.97
C ALA A 278 43.61 30.09 34.60
N LYS A 279 42.53 30.03 35.38
CA LYS A 279 41.29 30.78 35.18
C LYS A 279 41.47 32.28 34.86
N PRO A 280 42.35 33.05 35.54
CA PRO A 280 42.58 34.46 35.20
C PRO A 280 43.20 34.68 33.80
N LEU A 281 43.84 33.67 33.19
CA LEU A 281 44.42 33.76 31.85
C LEU A 281 43.41 33.50 30.73
N LEU A 282 42.29 32.83 31.03
CA LEU A 282 41.24 32.48 30.05
C LEU A 282 40.14 33.53 29.92
N ILE A 283 40.11 34.53 30.81
CA ILE A 283 39.05 35.58 30.88
C ILE A 283 39.48 36.87 30.14
N LYS A 284 40.57 36.83 29.37
CA LYS A 284 41.07 37.97 28.59
C LYS A 284 40.85 37.75 27.09
#